data_AF-F9VFE8-F1
#
_entry.id   AF-F9VFE8-F1
#
_cell.length_a   1.000
_cell.length_b   1.000
_cell.length_c   1.000
_cell.angle_alpha   90.00
_cell.angle_beta   90.00
_cell.angle_gamma   90.00
#
_symmetry.space_group_name_H-M   'P 1'
#
loop_
_entity.id
_entity.type
_entity.pdbx_description
1 polymer ?
#
loop_
_entity_poly.entity_id
_entity_poly.type
_entity_poly.pdbx_seq_one_letter_code
_entity_poly.pdbx_strand_id
1 'polypeptide(L)'
;MTKVPLLTGLVGTLNNTLSGLTNIVDTVTSTAGLKFDTSRLYADLNLLSNVMTIDQGAWSQAATLSPDGSMIIVDLDKGLGPILANNVINILQDLKLAVNDLNVTVTGSDPLGTLHLTAATLNTTLAPIKTALTVAIDGVLTPVLNDAGVLTQQLLDVSVLGSTTVNVPTTINIPTTSTTQGTVTSKFVGTIVQSDILDVSLFSGSDSSSNIYWNGLAVLPTPPVISSVTGNSQAGYVVSGTADPGNTVKIINPATGQEIGSGLADSSGNYSITLPAGSIGANADINATATDAGGNVSNPTAGKTPADADTTAPDAPVISSVTGNSTDGYTVTGTAEPGSKVEIKDSTGAVIGSATADGSGNYSVSLPGSVGANADITATATDAAGNVSTPTAGKTPADADTTAPDAPVITGITGNSTDGYVVTGTAEAGSKVEIKDSTGAVIGSATADGSGNYSVNLPGSVGANADITATATDAAGNVSTPTAGKTPADADTTAPDAPVITGITGNSTDGYVVTGTAEAGSKVEIKDSTGAVIGSATADSSGNYSVSLPGSVGANADITATATDAAGNVSTPTTGKTPADADTTAPDAPVITGITGNSTDGYVVKGTAEPGSKVEIKILPAPLLALPQRMVQATTV
;
A
#
# COMPACT_ATOMS: atom_id res chain seq x y z
N MET A 1 26.36 -86.53 39.93
CA MET A 1 25.22 -86.06 40.73
C MET A 1 23.97 -86.52 40.02
N THR A 2 23.11 -87.28 40.69
CA THR A 2 21.90 -87.86 40.08
C THR A 2 20.95 -86.73 39.69
N LYS A 3 20.68 -86.61 38.40
CA LYS A 3 20.04 -85.41 37.84
C LYS A 3 18.51 -85.38 38.01
N VAL A 4 17.91 -86.45 38.56
CA VAL A 4 16.47 -86.53 38.87
C VAL A 4 16.28 -86.75 40.39
N PRO A 5 16.06 -85.67 41.17
CA PRO A 5 15.97 -85.74 42.63
C PRO A 5 14.92 -86.73 43.15
N LEU A 6 13.75 -86.81 42.51
CA LEU A 6 12.65 -87.71 42.90
C LEU A 6 13.04 -89.19 42.90
N LEU A 7 13.85 -89.62 41.93
CA LEU A 7 14.27 -91.02 41.78
C LEU A 7 15.50 -91.37 42.63
N THR A 8 16.32 -90.36 42.95
CA THR A 8 17.55 -90.54 43.73
C THR A 8 17.27 -91.12 45.12
N GLY A 9 16.26 -90.58 45.81
CA GLY A 9 15.86 -91.06 47.14
C GLY A 9 15.31 -92.49 47.12
N LEU A 10 14.60 -92.86 46.06
CA LEU A 10 14.06 -94.20 45.87
C LEU A 10 15.16 -95.23 45.65
N VAL A 11 16.07 -95.00 44.69
CA VAL A 11 17.14 -95.95 44.38
C VAL A 11 18.05 -96.18 45.59
N GLY A 12 18.35 -95.11 46.34
CA GLY A 12 19.09 -95.24 47.61
C GLY A 12 18.36 -96.11 48.64
N THR A 13 17.06 -95.92 48.82
CA THR A 13 16.22 -96.68 49.77
C THR A 13 16.09 -98.14 49.34
N LEU A 14 15.91 -98.41 48.04
CA LEU A 14 15.83 -99.76 47.48
C LEU A 14 17.13 -100.53 47.68
N ASN A 15 18.28 -99.93 47.34
CA ASN A 15 19.59 -100.57 47.50
C ASN A 15 19.88 -100.96 48.96
N ASN A 16 19.52 -100.10 49.92
CA ASN A 16 19.69 -100.40 51.34
C ASN A 16 18.76 -101.53 51.82
N THR A 17 17.53 -101.58 51.32
CA THR A 17 16.53 -102.57 51.70
C THR A 17 16.81 -103.94 51.05
N LEU A 18 17.42 -103.95 49.84
CA LEU A 18 17.79 -105.16 49.12
C LEU A 18 18.87 -106.01 49.83
N SER A 19 19.67 -105.43 50.71
CA SER A 19 20.68 -106.16 51.50
C SER A 19 20.06 -107.26 52.39
N GLY A 20 18.77 -107.13 52.75
CA GLY A 20 18.02 -108.14 53.49
C GLY A 20 17.66 -109.40 52.67
N LEU A 21 17.68 -109.32 51.34
CA LEU A 21 17.43 -110.46 50.45
C LEU A 21 18.63 -111.41 50.38
N THR A 22 19.85 -110.92 50.61
CA THR A 22 21.10 -111.70 50.53
C THR A 22 21.05 -112.93 51.43
N ASN A 23 20.59 -112.78 52.67
CA ASN A 23 20.46 -113.91 53.61
C ASN A 23 19.44 -114.96 53.14
N ILE A 24 18.35 -114.53 52.48
CA ILE A 24 17.34 -115.44 51.91
C ILE A 24 17.91 -116.15 50.69
N VAL A 25 18.60 -115.43 49.80
CA VAL A 25 19.26 -115.97 48.60
C VAL A 25 20.33 -116.99 49.01
N ASP A 26 21.18 -116.70 49.98
CA ASP A 26 22.23 -117.60 50.47
C ASP A 26 21.62 -118.87 51.10
N THR A 27 20.53 -118.73 51.86
CA THR A 27 19.84 -119.88 52.45
C THR A 27 19.16 -120.76 51.39
N VAL A 28 18.53 -120.15 50.39
CA VAL A 28 17.87 -120.88 49.29
C VAL A 28 18.90 -121.58 48.40
N THR A 29 20.00 -120.91 48.06
CA THR A 29 21.06 -121.48 47.21
C THR A 29 21.83 -122.61 47.89
N SER A 30 21.99 -122.55 49.22
CA SER A 30 22.61 -123.62 50.01
C SER A 30 21.66 -124.80 50.33
N THR A 31 20.36 -124.67 50.02
CA THR A 31 19.33 -125.70 50.29
C THR A 31 18.79 -126.29 48.98
N ALA A 32 19.18 -127.52 48.65
CA ALA A 32 18.70 -128.19 47.45
C ALA A 32 17.17 -128.38 47.46
N GLY A 33 16.51 -128.05 46.35
CA GLY A 33 15.06 -128.18 46.17
C GLY A 33 14.26 -126.91 46.46
N LEU A 34 14.89 -125.80 46.87
CA LEU A 34 14.26 -124.48 46.96
C LEU A 34 14.67 -123.59 45.78
N LYS A 35 13.78 -122.68 45.37
CA LYS A 35 14.03 -121.66 44.35
C LYS A 35 13.52 -120.30 44.79
N PHE A 36 14.32 -119.27 44.55
CA PHE A 36 13.97 -117.88 44.77
C PHE A 36 14.51 -117.04 43.60
N ASP A 37 13.61 -116.49 42.78
CA ASP A 37 13.96 -115.78 41.56
C ASP A 37 13.91 -114.26 41.80
N THR A 38 15.07 -113.61 41.69
CA THR A 38 15.23 -112.16 41.87
C THR A 38 15.55 -111.44 40.56
N SER A 39 15.59 -112.16 39.43
CA SER A 39 16.12 -111.66 38.16
C SER A 39 15.35 -110.45 37.65
N ARG A 40 14.01 -110.50 37.72
CA ARG A 40 13.13 -109.40 37.30
C ARG A 40 13.32 -108.15 38.15
N LEU A 41 13.41 -108.32 39.48
CA LEU A 41 13.63 -107.21 40.42
C LEU A 41 14.91 -106.45 40.10
N TYR A 42 16.02 -107.15 39.90
CA TYR A 42 17.31 -106.52 39.59
C TYR A 42 17.35 -105.91 38.18
N ALA A 43 16.64 -106.49 37.20
CA ALA A 43 16.52 -105.92 35.87
C ALA A 43 15.80 -104.57 35.89
N ASP A 44 14.66 -104.49 36.58
CA ASP A 44 13.87 -103.25 36.70
C ASP A 44 14.62 -102.17 37.49
N LEU A 45 15.35 -102.55 38.54
CA LEU A 45 16.20 -101.63 39.30
C LEU A 45 17.34 -101.07 38.45
N ASN A 46 17.92 -101.89 37.57
CA ASN A 46 18.97 -101.44 36.65
C ASN A 46 18.42 -100.49 35.57
N LEU A 47 17.21 -100.76 35.05
CA LEU A 47 16.51 -99.83 34.15
C LEU A 47 16.26 -98.48 34.82
N LEU A 48 15.78 -98.50 36.07
CA LEU A 48 15.57 -97.28 36.84
C LEU A 48 16.88 -96.50 37.07
N SER A 49 17.97 -97.21 37.34
CA SER A 49 19.31 -96.62 37.48
C SER A 49 19.81 -95.98 36.19
N ASN A 50 19.57 -96.62 35.03
CA ASN A 50 19.96 -96.09 33.72
C ASN A 50 19.23 -94.78 33.37
N VAL A 51 17.98 -94.60 33.81
CA VAL A 51 17.27 -93.32 33.65
C VAL A 51 17.99 -92.21 34.44
N MET A 52 18.58 -92.52 35.60
CA MET A 52 19.30 -91.54 36.41
C MET A 52 20.68 -91.13 35.83
N THR A 53 21.19 -91.86 34.84
CA THR A 53 22.50 -91.65 34.22
C THR A 53 22.42 -91.23 32.75
N ILE A 54 21.25 -90.78 32.27
CA ILE A 54 21.10 -90.20 30.94
C ILE A 54 22.05 -88.99 30.85
N ASP A 55 23.14 -89.20 30.11
CA ASP A 55 24.11 -88.18 29.77
C ASP A 55 24.52 -88.44 28.31
N GLN A 56 24.59 -87.38 27.50
CA GLN A 56 25.11 -87.37 26.12
C GLN A 56 24.12 -87.54 24.94
N GLY A 57 22.94 -86.93 24.99
CA GLY A 57 22.20 -86.62 23.76
C GLY A 57 22.69 -85.30 23.15
N ALA A 58 23.16 -85.30 21.91
CA ALA A 58 23.40 -84.07 21.16
C ALA A 58 22.15 -83.74 20.32
N TRP A 59 21.56 -82.57 20.54
CA TRP A 59 20.31 -82.17 19.89
C TRP A 59 20.52 -80.90 19.06
N SER A 60 20.01 -80.93 17.83
CA SER A 60 19.96 -79.78 16.93
C SER A 60 18.50 -79.47 16.62
N GLN A 61 18.06 -78.25 16.92
CA GLN A 61 16.71 -77.80 16.64
C GLN A 61 16.75 -76.53 15.79
N ALA A 62 15.88 -76.47 14.78
CA ALA A 62 15.71 -75.28 13.97
C ALA A 62 14.76 -74.33 14.69
N ALA A 63 15.14 -73.05 14.76
CA ALA A 63 14.28 -72.01 15.29
C ALA A 63 13.22 -71.58 14.26
N THR A 64 12.03 -71.23 14.74
CA THR A 64 10.92 -70.69 13.94
C THR A 64 10.60 -69.27 14.39
N LEU A 65 9.95 -68.45 13.56
CA LEU A 65 9.53 -67.10 13.92
C LEU A 65 8.05 -67.10 14.32
N SER A 66 7.67 -66.31 15.32
CA SER A 66 6.27 -66.11 15.70
C SER A 66 5.48 -65.45 14.55
N PRO A 67 4.17 -65.71 14.44
CA PRO A 67 3.36 -65.18 13.34
C PRO A 67 3.34 -63.65 13.21
N ASP A 68 3.57 -62.92 14.31
CA ASP A 68 3.65 -61.45 14.38
C ASP A 68 5.08 -60.92 14.20
N GLY A 69 6.06 -61.80 14.02
CA GLY A 69 7.47 -61.46 13.82
C GLY A 69 8.20 -60.96 15.08
N SER A 70 7.55 -60.97 16.24
CA SER A 70 8.10 -60.39 17.46
C SER A 70 9.01 -61.35 18.25
N MET A 71 8.98 -62.65 17.98
CA MET A 71 9.68 -63.67 18.76
C MET A 71 10.28 -64.77 17.86
N ILE A 72 11.46 -65.27 18.23
CA ILE A 72 11.99 -66.53 17.72
C ILE A 72 11.57 -67.63 18.71
N ILE A 73 11.01 -68.72 18.22
CA ILE A 73 10.49 -69.85 18.99
C ILE A 73 11.32 -71.09 18.66
N VAL A 74 11.86 -71.72 19.69
CA VAL A 74 12.58 -73.00 19.59
C VAL A 74 11.91 -73.98 20.54
N ASP A 75 11.24 -75.00 19.99
CA ASP A 75 10.68 -76.07 20.80
C ASP A 75 11.80 -77.08 21.10
N LEU A 76 12.34 -77.08 22.31
CA LEU A 76 13.48 -77.92 22.71
C LEU A 76 13.10 -79.37 23.07
N ASP A 77 11.81 -79.66 23.20
CA ASP A 77 11.27 -80.86 23.86
C ASP A 77 10.57 -81.80 22.87
N LYS A 78 9.77 -81.29 21.93
CA LYS A 78 8.96 -82.10 20.98
C LYS A 78 8.12 -83.22 21.63
N GLY A 79 7.75 -83.11 22.90
CA GLY A 79 7.00 -84.11 23.65
C GLY A 79 7.84 -85.24 24.25
N LEU A 80 9.17 -85.12 24.30
CA LEU A 80 10.07 -86.10 24.91
C LEU A 80 9.88 -86.21 26.43
N GLY A 81 9.59 -85.10 27.10
CA GLY A 81 9.40 -85.08 28.55
C GLY A 81 8.30 -86.03 29.03
N PRO A 82 7.07 -85.90 28.51
CA PRO A 82 5.97 -86.80 28.82
C PRO A 82 6.25 -88.27 28.47
N ILE A 83 6.97 -88.54 27.37
CA ILE A 83 7.35 -89.91 26.97
C ILE A 83 8.32 -90.53 27.97
N LEU A 84 9.34 -89.78 28.40
CA LEU A 84 10.31 -90.24 29.40
C LEU A 84 9.64 -90.46 30.76
N ALA A 85 8.74 -89.56 31.18
CA ALA A 85 7.96 -89.73 32.41
C ALA A 85 7.11 -91.00 32.40
N ASN A 86 6.42 -91.29 31.29
CA ASN A 86 5.64 -92.52 31.14
C ASN A 86 6.51 -93.79 31.20
N ASN A 87 7.70 -93.77 30.60
CA ASN A 87 8.63 -94.90 30.69
C ASN A 87 9.08 -95.16 32.13
N VAL A 88 9.36 -94.10 32.91
CA VAL A 88 9.71 -94.23 34.33
C VAL A 88 8.55 -94.77 35.15
N ILE A 89 7.32 -94.29 34.90
CA ILE A 89 6.11 -94.81 35.56
C ILE A 89 5.97 -96.31 35.29
N ASN A 90 6.15 -96.75 34.04
CA ASN A 90 6.09 -98.17 33.68
C ASN A 90 7.16 -98.97 34.42
N ILE A 91 8.41 -98.50 34.47
CA ILE A 91 9.49 -99.16 35.22
C ILE A 91 9.14 -99.28 36.71
N LEU A 92 8.58 -98.23 37.33
CA LEU A 92 8.18 -98.27 38.74
C LEU A 92 7.02 -99.24 39.00
N GLN A 93 6.06 -99.32 38.08
CA GLN A 93 4.96 -100.29 38.14
C GLN A 93 5.48 -101.73 37.99
N ASP A 94 6.36 -101.97 37.03
CA ASP A 94 6.99 -103.27 36.82
C ASP A 94 7.84 -103.69 38.03
N LEU A 95 8.61 -102.75 38.60
CA LEU A 95 9.38 -102.99 39.81
C LEU A 95 8.48 -103.37 41.00
N LYS A 96 7.32 -102.70 41.16
CA LYS A 96 6.34 -103.05 42.19
C LYS A 96 5.79 -104.45 41.99
N LEU A 97 5.49 -104.84 40.76
CA LEU A 97 5.06 -106.20 40.42
C LEU A 97 6.16 -107.22 40.72
N ALA A 98 7.40 -106.93 40.33
CA ALA A 98 8.55 -107.80 40.59
C ALA A 98 8.78 -108.03 42.09
N VAL A 99 8.62 -107.00 42.93
CA VAL A 99 8.64 -107.14 44.39
C VAL A 99 7.52 -108.06 44.89
N ASN A 100 6.30 -107.90 44.37
CA ASN A 100 5.16 -108.72 44.75
C ASN A 100 5.32 -110.19 44.33
N ASP A 101 6.01 -110.46 43.23
CA ASP A 101 6.26 -111.81 42.71
C ASP A 101 7.36 -112.56 43.49
N LEU A 102 8.17 -111.86 44.31
CA LEU A 102 9.19 -112.49 45.14
C LEU A 102 8.55 -113.52 46.08
N ASN A 103 8.93 -114.79 45.91
CA ASN A 103 8.46 -115.89 46.73
C ASN A 103 9.45 -117.05 46.68
N VAL A 104 9.75 -117.65 47.81
CA VAL A 104 10.52 -118.90 47.90
C VAL A 104 9.59 -120.07 47.59
N THR A 105 9.96 -120.89 46.63
CA THR A 105 9.16 -122.02 46.13
C THR A 105 9.94 -123.33 46.20
N VAL A 106 9.23 -124.45 46.29
CA VAL A 106 9.81 -125.80 46.28
C VAL A 106 9.82 -126.32 44.83
N THR A 107 10.95 -126.87 44.37
CA THR A 107 11.17 -127.27 42.96
C THR A 107 11.47 -128.76 42.78
N GLY A 108 11.18 -129.60 43.77
CA GLY A 108 11.38 -131.05 43.75
C GLY A 108 10.42 -131.82 44.66
N SER A 109 10.64 -133.13 44.81
CA SER A 109 9.81 -133.97 45.69
C SER A 109 10.03 -133.62 47.17
N ASP A 110 8.95 -133.26 47.88
CA ASP A 110 8.98 -132.98 49.32
C ASP A 110 8.01 -133.91 50.09
N PRO A 111 8.32 -135.22 50.16
CA PRO A 111 7.40 -136.21 50.75
C PRO A 111 7.22 -136.04 52.27
N LEU A 112 8.12 -135.32 52.96
CA LEU A 112 8.06 -135.06 54.40
C LEU A 112 7.54 -133.64 54.74
N GLY A 113 7.27 -132.80 53.74
CA GLY A 113 6.78 -131.43 53.92
C GLY A 113 7.80 -130.46 54.52
N THR A 114 9.07 -130.86 54.68
CA THR A 114 10.09 -130.05 55.35
C THR A 114 10.54 -128.89 54.47
N LEU A 115 10.61 -129.06 53.16
CA LEU A 115 10.94 -127.98 52.22
C LEU A 115 9.81 -126.94 52.16
N HIS A 116 8.54 -127.37 52.19
CA HIS A 116 7.40 -126.45 52.26
C HIS A 116 7.38 -125.65 53.57
N LEU A 117 7.75 -126.27 54.70
CA LEU A 117 7.86 -125.54 55.98
C LEU A 117 9.01 -124.52 55.96
N THR A 118 10.19 -124.90 55.45
CA THR A 118 11.34 -123.98 55.30
C THR A 118 11.02 -122.83 54.34
N ALA A 119 10.38 -123.12 53.19
CA ALA A 119 9.93 -122.11 52.26
C ALA A 119 8.90 -121.16 52.91
N ALA A 120 7.95 -121.69 53.69
CA ALA A 120 6.99 -120.88 54.42
C ALA A 120 7.69 -119.96 55.45
N THR A 121 8.66 -120.46 56.21
CA THR A 121 9.45 -119.64 57.14
C THR A 121 10.23 -118.54 56.41
N LEU A 122 10.92 -118.87 55.32
CA LEU A 122 11.63 -117.86 54.53
C LEU A 122 10.69 -116.82 53.92
N ASN A 123 9.50 -117.23 53.47
CA ASN A 123 8.47 -116.31 52.99
C ASN A 123 7.91 -115.41 54.10
N THR A 124 7.83 -115.90 55.35
CA THR A 124 7.50 -115.02 56.49
C THR A 124 8.60 -114.00 56.78
N THR A 125 9.88 -114.34 56.57
CA THR A 125 11.01 -113.39 56.66
C THR A 125 11.05 -112.42 55.48
N LEU A 126 10.63 -112.87 54.30
CA LEU A 126 10.56 -112.06 53.08
C LEU A 126 9.43 -111.01 53.14
N ALA A 127 8.32 -111.32 53.79
CA ALA A 127 7.15 -110.44 53.89
C ALA A 127 7.47 -108.99 54.35
N PRO A 128 8.19 -108.74 55.45
CA PRO A 128 8.54 -107.37 55.84
C PRO A 128 9.44 -106.65 54.83
N ILE A 129 10.32 -107.38 54.12
CA ILE A 129 11.17 -106.82 53.06
C ILE A 129 10.31 -106.39 51.87
N LYS A 130 9.37 -107.24 51.43
CA LYS A 130 8.41 -106.91 50.37
C LYS A 130 7.60 -105.67 50.72
N THR A 131 7.09 -105.59 51.94
CA THR A 131 6.35 -104.41 52.41
C THR A 131 7.20 -103.15 52.35
N ALA A 132 8.44 -103.18 52.86
CA ALA A 132 9.33 -102.02 52.84
C ALA A 132 9.66 -101.54 51.42
N LEU A 133 9.93 -102.48 50.50
CA LEU A 133 10.19 -102.16 49.09
C LEU A 133 8.95 -101.58 48.41
N THR A 134 7.77 -102.17 48.63
CA THR A 134 6.51 -101.66 48.07
C THR A 134 6.19 -100.25 48.58
N VAL A 135 6.40 -99.97 49.88
CA VAL A 135 6.19 -98.62 50.44
C VAL A 135 7.16 -97.61 49.82
N ALA A 136 8.43 -97.98 49.65
CA ALA A 136 9.41 -97.09 49.01
C ALA A 136 8.99 -96.76 47.57
N ILE A 137 8.60 -97.77 46.78
CA ILE A 137 8.15 -97.59 45.39
C ILE A 137 6.89 -96.72 45.34
N ASP A 138 5.88 -97.01 46.18
CA ASP A 138 4.62 -96.26 46.20
C ASP A 138 4.80 -94.81 46.65
N GLY A 139 5.80 -94.54 47.49
CA GLY A 139 6.19 -93.19 47.91
C GLY A 139 6.65 -92.30 46.76
N VAL A 140 7.05 -92.87 45.61
CA VAL A 140 7.39 -92.12 44.40
C VAL A 140 6.37 -92.33 43.29
N LEU A 141 5.90 -93.56 43.08
CA LEU A 141 4.95 -93.89 42.02
C LEU A 141 3.61 -93.16 42.19
N THR A 142 3.10 -93.04 43.43
CA THR A 142 1.79 -92.39 43.66
C THR A 142 1.84 -90.88 43.38
N PRO A 143 2.82 -90.11 43.89
CA PRO A 143 2.97 -88.70 43.52
C PRO A 143 3.12 -88.48 42.02
N VAL A 144 3.91 -89.31 41.35
CA VAL A 144 4.16 -89.19 39.90
C VAL A 144 2.90 -89.50 39.07
N LEU A 145 2.06 -90.46 39.50
CA LEU A 145 0.78 -90.73 38.83
C LEU A 145 -0.24 -89.59 39.00
N ASN A 146 -0.21 -88.89 40.14
CA ASN A 146 -1.10 -87.78 40.41
C ASN A 146 -0.65 -86.48 39.72
N ASP A 147 0.65 -86.31 39.51
CA ASP A 147 1.23 -85.19 38.80
C ASP A 147 2.50 -85.61 38.04
N ALA A 148 2.30 -86.13 36.84
CA ALA A 148 3.41 -86.50 35.95
C ALA A 148 4.19 -85.26 35.46
N GLY A 149 3.66 -84.04 35.63
CA GLY A 149 4.29 -82.80 35.19
C GLY A 149 5.58 -82.49 35.95
N VAL A 150 5.63 -82.77 37.25
CA VAL A 150 6.84 -82.56 38.06
C VAL A 150 7.97 -83.50 37.62
N LEU A 151 7.66 -84.78 37.35
CA LEU A 151 8.65 -85.73 36.85
C LEU A 151 9.07 -85.38 35.42
N THR A 152 8.12 -84.97 34.58
CA THR A 152 8.35 -84.48 33.21
C THR A 152 9.34 -83.32 33.22
N GLN A 153 9.14 -82.31 34.08
CA GLN A 153 10.05 -81.17 34.19
C GLN A 153 11.45 -81.58 34.65
N GLN A 154 11.56 -82.45 35.66
CA GLN A 154 12.88 -82.94 36.11
C GLN A 154 13.59 -83.76 35.03
N LEU A 155 12.87 -84.53 34.21
CA LEU A 155 13.46 -85.31 33.11
C LEU A 155 13.83 -84.41 31.92
N LEU A 156 13.06 -83.35 31.66
CA LEU A 156 13.31 -82.34 30.63
C LEU A 156 14.54 -81.50 30.93
N ASP A 157 14.65 -80.98 32.15
CA ASP A 157 15.83 -80.22 32.56
C ASP A 157 17.11 -81.05 32.33
N VAL A 158 17.04 -82.36 32.55
CA VAL A 158 18.19 -83.27 32.33
C VAL A 158 18.46 -83.57 30.86
N SER A 159 17.42 -83.76 30.05
CA SER A 159 17.58 -84.07 28.62
C SER A 159 18.00 -82.85 27.80
N VAL A 160 17.54 -81.66 28.18
CA VAL A 160 17.78 -80.38 27.49
C VAL A 160 19.11 -79.74 27.92
N LEU A 161 19.59 -79.97 29.15
CA LEU A 161 20.90 -79.49 29.63
C LEU A 161 22.09 -80.37 29.19
N GLY A 162 21.91 -81.27 28.22
CA GLY A 162 23.02 -81.80 27.42
C GLY A 162 23.66 -80.73 26.52
N SER A 163 24.66 -81.07 25.71
CA SER A 163 25.20 -80.11 24.74
C SER A 163 24.17 -79.84 23.63
N THR A 164 23.42 -78.74 23.74
CA THR A 164 22.39 -78.36 22.78
C THR A 164 22.91 -77.24 21.87
N THR A 165 22.85 -77.45 20.55
CA THR A 165 23.23 -76.44 19.55
C THR A 165 21.98 -75.93 18.85
N VAL A 166 21.71 -74.62 18.93
CA VAL A 166 20.55 -73.98 18.29
C VAL A 166 21.02 -73.26 17.02
N ASN A 167 20.48 -73.66 15.87
CA ASN A 167 20.76 -73.00 14.60
C ASN A 167 19.67 -71.96 14.31
N VAL A 168 20.02 -70.68 14.43
CA VAL A 168 19.11 -69.55 14.16
C VAL A 168 19.21 -69.14 12.68
N PRO A 169 18.08 -68.90 11.98
CA PRO A 169 18.10 -68.36 10.63
C PRO A 169 18.77 -66.99 10.57
N THR A 170 19.62 -66.75 9.57
CA THR A 170 20.37 -65.49 9.38
C THR A 170 19.55 -64.36 8.77
N THR A 171 18.27 -64.58 8.48
CA THR A 171 17.41 -63.59 7.80
C THR A 171 16.01 -63.62 8.41
N ILE A 172 15.59 -62.49 8.97
CA ILE A 172 14.29 -62.29 9.61
C ILE A 172 13.53 -61.24 8.81
N ASN A 173 12.43 -61.63 8.17
CA ASN A 173 11.53 -60.68 7.49
C ASN A 173 10.43 -60.24 8.46
N ILE A 174 10.45 -58.96 8.84
CA ILE A 174 9.40 -58.35 9.68
C ILE A 174 8.20 -58.00 8.80
N PRO A 175 6.97 -58.45 9.12
CA PRO A 175 5.77 -58.04 8.40
C PRO A 175 5.48 -56.55 8.62
N THR A 176 5.37 -55.77 7.55
CA THR A 176 5.22 -54.30 7.57
C THR A 176 3.81 -53.81 7.94
N THR A 177 3.02 -54.54 8.72
CA THR A 177 1.64 -54.13 9.06
C THR A 177 1.29 -54.43 10.51
N SER A 178 1.63 -53.51 11.41
CA SER A 178 0.93 -53.39 12.70
C SER A 178 0.62 -51.92 12.96
N THR A 179 -0.66 -51.55 12.82
CA THR A 179 -1.19 -50.19 12.93
C THR A 179 -1.72 -49.85 14.32
N THR A 180 -1.27 -50.55 15.37
CA THR A 180 -1.78 -50.29 16.73
C THR A 180 -0.88 -49.27 17.44
N GLN A 181 -1.35 -48.02 17.48
CA GLN A 181 -0.88 -46.98 18.39
C GLN A 181 -1.14 -47.44 19.84
N GLY A 182 -0.13 -48.08 20.43
CA GLY A 182 -0.12 -48.53 21.81
C GLY A 182 1.34 -48.65 22.24
N THR A 183 1.67 -47.98 23.33
CA THR A 183 3.02 -47.80 23.89
C THR A 183 3.80 -49.12 23.91
N VAL A 184 4.76 -49.28 23.00
CA VAL A 184 5.78 -50.33 23.12
C VAL A 184 6.87 -49.80 24.03
N THR A 185 6.70 -49.99 25.34
CA THR A 185 7.80 -49.86 26.30
C THR A 185 8.69 -51.09 26.19
N SER A 186 9.65 -51.07 25.27
CA SER A 186 10.78 -52.01 25.28
C SER A 186 12.00 -51.28 25.84
N LYS A 187 12.23 -51.51 27.13
CA LYS A 187 13.40 -51.08 27.88
C LYS A 187 14.44 -52.18 27.75
N PHE A 188 15.57 -51.93 27.08
CA PHE A 188 16.89 -51.84 27.72
C PHE A 188 18.04 -51.64 26.72
N VAL A 189 19.09 -51.01 27.26
CA VAL A 189 20.33 -50.55 26.67
C VAL A 189 21.44 -51.58 26.95
N GLY A 190 22.31 -51.83 25.95
CA GLY A 190 23.58 -52.55 26.15
C GLY A 190 24.20 -53.03 24.84
N THR A 191 25.35 -52.47 24.47
CA THR A 191 26.17 -52.86 23.31
C THR A 191 26.95 -54.13 23.62
N ILE A 192 27.06 -55.08 22.69
CA ILE A 192 28.13 -56.10 22.77
C ILE A 192 28.91 -56.16 21.45
N VAL A 193 30.16 -55.69 21.59
CA VAL A 193 31.32 -56.03 20.78
C VAL A 193 31.74 -57.44 21.19
N GLN A 194 32.19 -58.24 20.23
CA GLN A 194 32.75 -59.59 20.36
C GLN A 194 33.21 -60.02 21.78
N SER A 195 32.71 -61.19 22.21
CA SER A 195 32.92 -61.90 23.49
C SER A 195 32.07 -61.41 24.66
N ASP A 196 30.88 -61.98 24.84
CA ASP A 196 30.33 -62.23 26.19
C ASP A 196 29.19 -63.27 26.13
N ILE A 197 29.08 -63.99 27.24
CA ILE A 197 28.19 -65.13 27.47
C ILE A 197 26.72 -64.68 27.36
N LEU A 198 25.93 -65.43 26.59
CA LEU A 198 24.50 -65.18 26.40
C LEU A 198 23.76 -65.45 27.73
N ASP A 199 23.16 -64.41 28.32
CA ASP A 199 22.28 -64.57 29.48
C ASP A 199 20.90 -65.01 29.00
N VAL A 200 20.64 -66.33 29.02
CA VAL A 200 19.39 -66.94 28.56
C VAL A 200 18.44 -67.06 29.76
N SER A 201 17.43 -66.20 29.82
CA SER A 201 16.31 -66.40 30.76
C SER A 201 15.38 -67.49 30.22
N LEU A 202 15.51 -68.71 30.74
CA LEU A 202 14.55 -69.79 30.51
C LEU A 202 13.30 -69.51 31.36
N PHE A 203 12.20 -69.13 30.73
CA PHE A 203 10.89 -69.12 31.38
C PHE A 203 10.16 -70.42 31.06
N SER A 204 10.04 -71.31 32.05
CA SER A 204 9.22 -72.52 31.94
C SER A 204 7.73 -72.14 32.03
N GLY A 205 7.06 -72.08 30.89
CA GLY A 205 5.59 -72.07 30.85
C GLY A 205 5.05 -73.45 31.26
N SER A 206 3.82 -73.49 31.79
CA SER A 206 3.14 -74.74 32.17
C SER A 206 2.78 -75.66 30.98
N ASP A 207 3.25 -75.34 29.77
CA ASP A 207 2.90 -75.97 28.50
C ASP A 207 4.00 -76.91 27.96
N SER A 208 5.02 -77.22 28.74
CA SER A 208 6.15 -78.08 28.34
C SER A 208 7.04 -77.49 27.24
N SER A 209 6.94 -76.19 26.94
CA SER A 209 7.82 -75.53 25.97
C SER A 209 8.87 -74.64 26.67
N SER A 210 10.15 -74.93 26.43
CA SER A 210 11.26 -74.04 26.84
C SER A 210 11.61 -73.11 25.68
N ASN A 211 11.01 -71.93 25.63
CA ASN A 211 11.21 -70.96 24.55
C ASN A 211 12.42 -70.03 24.83
N ILE A 212 13.24 -69.76 23.81
CA ILE A 212 14.36 -68.81 23.85
C ILE A 212 13.99 -67.56 23.05
N TYR A 213 13.93 -66.39 23.68
CA TYR A 213 13.64 -65.11 23.02
C TYR A 213 14.95 -64.39 22.62
N TRP A 214 15.03 -63.89 21.38
CA TRP A 214 16.18 -63.16 20.85
C TRP A 214 15.82 -61.74 20.39
N ASN A 215 16.73 -60.78 20.59
CA ASN A 215 16.59 -59.38 20.19
C ASN A 215 17.89 -58.90 19.51
N GLY A 216 17.90 -58.75 18.18
CA GLY A 216 19.05 -58.21 17.44
C GLY A 216 18.65 -57.27 16.31
N LEU A 217 19.46 -56.23 16.09
CA LEU A 217 19.20 -55.06 15.24
C LEU A 217 19.79 -55.22 13.83
N ALA A 218 19.01 -54.90 12.79
CA ALA A 218 19.53 -54.56 11.47
C ALA A 218 20.22 -53.18 11.54
N VAL A 219 21.44 -53.07 11.01
CA VAL A 219 22.14 -51.77 10.90
C VAL A 219 21.62 -51.08 9.63
N LEU A 220 20.77 -50.07 9.81
CA LEU A 220 20.35 -49.23 8.69
C LEU A 220 21.53 -48.37 8.22
N PRO A 221 21.62 -48.06 6.91
CA PRO A 221 22.57 -47.06 6.43
C PRO A 221 22.32 -45.71 7.10
N THR A 222 23.38 -44.89 7.20
CA THR A 222 23.24 -43.56 7.78
C THR A 222 22.27 -42.72 6.94
N PRO A 223 21.38 -41.93 7.55
CA PRO A 223 20.55 -40.99 6.81
C PRO A 223 21.41 -40.05 5.96
N PRO A 224 21.10 -39.88 4.68
CA PRO A 224 21.86 -38.98 3.82
C PRO A 224 21.71 -37.54 4.32
N VAL A 225 22.77 -36.76 4.31
CA VAL A 225 22.73 -35.32 4.59
C VAL A 225 22.39 -34.59 3.29
N ILE A 226 21.48 -33.63 3.34
CA ILE A 226 21.24 -32.68 2.25
C ILE A 226 22.06 -31.42 2.57
N SER A 227 23.07 -31.12 1.76
CA SER A 227 23.96 -29.96 1.96
C SER A 227 23.46 -28.73 1.21
N SER A 228 22.89 -28.90 0.02
CA SER A 228 22.28 -27.79 -0.73
C SER A 228 21.22 -28.28 -1.72
N VAL A 229 20.24 -27.42 -1.95
CA VAL A 229 19.28 -27.56 -3.05
C VAL A 229 19.34 -26.28 -3.87
N THR A 230 19.65 -26.40 -5.16
CA THR A 230 19.74 -25.26 -6.09
C THR A 230 18.83 -25.48 -7.30
N GLY A 231 18.49 -24.43 -8.03
CA GLY A 231 17.57 -24.51 -9.18
C GLY A 231 16.20 -23.90 -8.88
N ASN A 232 15.22 -24.19 -9.73
CA ASN A 232 13.84 -23.67 -9.66
C ASN A 232 12.84 -24.66 -10.27
N SER A 233 11.55 -24.44 -10.04
CA SER A 233 10.51 -25.38 -10.44
C SER A 233 10.40 -25.58 -11.96
N GLN A 234 10.79 -24.56 -12.75
CA GLN A 234 10.64 -24.58 -14.21
C GLN A 234 11.86 -25.15 -14.96
N ALA A 235 13.05 -25.05 -14.38
CA ALA A 235 14.29 -25.63 -14.93
C ALA A 235 14.66 -26.98 -14.27
N GLY A 236 14.08 -27.28 -13.10
CA GLY A 236 14.46 -28.40 -12.25
C GLY A 236 15.38 -27.97 -11.10
N TYR A 237 15.61 -28.90 -10.17
CA TYR A 237 16.46 -28.69 -9.00
C TYR A 237 17.67 -29.62 -9.01
N VAL A 238 18.73 -29.26 -8.30
CA VAL A 238 19.86 -30.14 -8.00
C VAL A 238 19.99 -30.25 -6.49
N VAL A 239 19.84 -31.47 -5.97
CA VAL A 239 20.00 -31.82 -4.56
C VAL A 239 21.37 -32.46 -4.37
N SER A 240 22.22 -31.86 -3.56
CA SER A 240 23.55 -32.37 -3.27
C SER A 240 23.77 -32.53 -1.78
N GLY A 241 24.61 -33.48 -1.41
CA GLY A 241 24.96 -33.74 -0.03
C GLY A 241 25.82 -34.98 0.13
N THR A 242 25.73 -35.63 1.30
CA THR A 242 26.56 -36.80 1.62
C THR A 242 25.76 -38.00 2.10
N ALA A 243 26.20 -39.22 1.79
CA ALA A 243 25.68 -40.47 2.35
C ALA A 243 26.83 -41.49 2.44
N ASP A 244 26.61 -42.65 3.07
CA ASP A 244 27.64 -43.70 3.08
C ASP A 244 28.05 -44.07 1.63
N PRO A 245 29.36 -44.17 1.32
CA PRO A 245 29.84 -44.45 -0.03
C PRO A 245 29.21 -45.70 -0.66
N GLY A 246 28.74 -45.58 -1.91
CA GLY A 246 28.11 -46.68 -2.64
C GLY A 246 26.62 -46.91 -2.35
N ASN A 247 26.04 -46.19 -1.38
CA ASN A 247 24.59 -46.26 -1.15
C ASN A 247 23.83 -45.49 -2.23
N THR A 248 22.63 -45.98 -2.56
CA THR A 248 21.70 -45.28 -3.46
C THR A 248 20.90 -44.27 -2.65
N VAL A 249 21.02 -42.99 -2.97
CA VAL A 249 20.23 -41.91 -2.40
C VAL A 249 19.00 -41.67 -3.28
N LYS A 250 17.82 -41.63 -2.66
CA LYS A 250 16.53 -41.32 -3.30
C LYS A 250 15.94 -40.06 -2.70
N ILE A 251 15.47 -39.16 -3.56
CA ILE A 251 14.71 -37.97 -3.19
C ILE A 251 13.23 -38.25 -3.41
N ILE A 252 12.42 -38.04 -2.37
CA ILE A 252 11.02 -38.44 -2.29
C ILE A 252 10.18 -37.21 -1.96
N ASN A 253 9.01 -37.08 -2.59
CA ASN A 253 7.99 -36.11 -2.18
C ASN A 253 7.26 -36.67 -0.95
N PRO A 254 7.41 -36.09 0.25
CA PRO A 254 6.78 -36.61 1.46
C PRO A 254 5.25 -36.52 1.42
N ALA A 255 4.66 -35.64 0.61
CA ALA A 255 3.22 -35.50 0.50
C ALA A 255 2.57 -36.63 -0.32
N THR A 256 3.28 -37.18 -1.32
CA THR A 256 2.75 -38.21 -2.22
C THR A 256 3.44 -39.56 -2.08
N GLY A 257 4.59 -39.63 -1.41
CA GLY A 257 5.46 -40.81 -1.35
C GLY A 257 6.21 -41.11 -2.65
N GLN A 258 6.10 -40.25 -3.67
CA GLN A 258 6.69 -40.47 -4.98
C GLN A 258 8.20 -40.22 -4.99
N GLU A 259 8.97 -41.13 -5.61
CA GLU A 259 10.37 -40.89 -5.95
C GLU A 259 10.47 -39.84 -7.07
N ILE A 260 11.22 -38.77 -6.80
CA ILE A 260 11.42 -37.63 -7.69
C ILE A 260 12.73 -37.78 -8.46
N GLY A 261 13.75 -38.35 -7.82
CA GLY A 261 15.05 -38.61 -8.41
C GLY A 261 15.90 -39.51 -7.53
N SER A 262 16.93 -40.12 -8.13
CA SER A 262 17.86 -41.00 -7.42
C SER A 262 19.27 -40.91 -8.00
N GLY A 263 20.26 -41.25 -7.18
CA GLY A 263 21.67 -41.28 -7.55
C GLY A 263 22.52 -42.00 -6.51
N LEU A 264 23.72 -42.41 -6.90
CA LEU A 264 24.68 -43.06 -6.00
C LEU A 264 25.52 -42.01 -5.25
N ALA A 265 25.83 -42.28 -3.98
CA ALA A 265 26.92 -41.61 -3.30
C ALA A 265 28.25 -42.15 -3.82
N ASP A 266 29.14 -41.26 -4.24
CA ASP A 266 30.46 -41.60 -4.77
C ASP A 266 31.38 -42.25 -3.71
N SER A 267 32.60 -42.62 -4.09
CA SER A 267 33.57 -43.25 -3.17
C SER A 267 33.98 -42.35 -2.00
N SER A 268 33.73 -41.05 -2.10
CA SER A 268 33.97 -40.06 -1.04
C SER A 268 32.69 -39.72 -0.26
N GLY A 269 31.57 -40.38 -0.58
CA GLY A 269 30.28 -40.22 0.07
C GLY A 269 29.47 -39.03 -0.44
N ASN A 270 29.88 -38.32 -1.50
CA ASN A 270 29.10 -37.21 -2.04
C ASN A 270 28.08 -37.68 -3.07
N TYR A 271 26.91 -37.04 -3.10
CA TYR A 271 25.92 -37.24 -4.16
C TYR A 271 25.45 -35.90 -4.72
N SER A 272 25.00 -35.91 -5.97
CA SER A 272 24.35 -34.79 -6.66
C SER A 272 23.28 -35.34 -7.57
N ILE A 273 22.01 -35.11 -7.22
CA ILE A 273 20.83 -35.65 -7.89
C ILE A 273 20.09 -34.50 -8.56
N THR A 274 19.89 -34.60 -9.87
CA THR A 274 19.06 -33.63 -10.62
C THR A 274 17.61 -34.09 -10.60
N LEU A 275 16.71 -33.22 -10.15
CA LEU A 275 15.26 -33.37 -10.19
C LEU A 275 14.72 -32.68 -11.46
N PRO A 276 13.92 -33.36 -12.29
CA PRO A 276 13.39 -32.79 -13.53
C PRO A 276 12.52 -31.53 -13.31
N ALA A 277 12.46 -30.66 -14.31
CA ALA A 277 11.51 -29.54 -14.33
C ALA A 277 10.06 -29.99 -14.09
N GLY A 278 9.34 -29.28 -13.22
CA GLY A 278 7.95 -29.59 -12.87
C GLY A 278 7.74 -30.81 -11.98
N SER A 279 8.80 -31.52 -11.56
CA SER A 279 8.66 -32.72 -10.71
C SER A 279 8.30 -32.40 -9.26
N ILE A 280 8.60 -31.19 -8.80
CA ILE A 280 8.26 -30.65 -7.47
C ILE A 280 8.20 -29.11 -7.55
N GLY A 281 7.34 -28.48 -6.75
CA GLY A 281 7.18 -27.02 -6.73
C GLY A 281 8.28 -26.28 -5.97
N ALA A 282 8.24 -24.95 -6.02
CA ALA A 282 9.02 -24.06 -5.17
C ALA A 282 8.60 -24.18 -3.70
N ASN A 283 9.54 -23.98 -2.77
CA ASN A 283 9.31 -24.10 -1.32
C ASN A 283 8.67 -25.43 -0.91
N ALA A 284 8.84 -26.50 -1.69
CA ALA A 284 8.26 -27.80 -1.42
C ALA A 284 9.18 -28.62 -0.52
N ASP A 285 8.58 -29.37 0.40
CA ASP A 285 9.33 -30.29 1.25
C ASP A 285 9.78 -31.52 0.45
N ILE A 286 11.00 -32.00 0.73
CA ILE A 286 11.56 -33.21 0.15
C ILE A 286 12.17 -34.07 1.25
N ASN A 287 12.19 -35.39 1.04
CA ASN A 287 12.90 -36.33 1.91
C ASN A 287 13.99 -37.05 1.12
N ALA A 288 15.19 -37.15 1.68
CA ALA A 288 16.26 -37.99 1.15
C ALA A 288 16.38 -39.28 1.98
N THR A 289 16.49 -40.43 1.33
CA THR A 289 16.77 -41.73 1.97
C THR A 289 17.97 -42.39 1.29
N ALA A 290 18.76 -43.15 2.05
CA ALA A 290 19.86 -43.94 1.51
C ALA A 290 19.50 -45.44 1.58
N THR A 291 19.82 -46.19 0.55
CA THR A 291 19.66 -47.65 0.49
C THR A 291 21.00 -48.31 0.29
N ASP A 292 21.36 -49.24 1.18
CA ASP A 292 22.60 -50.01 1.09
C ASP A 292 22.50 -51.18 0.08
N ALA A 293 23.61 -51.88 -0.15
CA ALA A 293 23.63 -53.05 -1.06
C ALA A 293 22.78 -54.23 -0.56
N GLY A 294 22.46 -54.28 0.73
CA GLY A 294 21.58 -55.27 1.35
C GLY A 294 20.09 -54.94 1.23
N GLY A 295 19.76 -53.76 0.71
CA GLY A 295 18.38 -53.27 0.58
C GLY A 295 17.83 -52.60 1.83
N ASN A 296 18.64 -52.35 2.86
CA ASN A 296 18.21 -51.63 4.06
C ASN A 296 18.08 -50.13 3.73
N VAL A 297 17.02 -49.49 4.23
CA VAL A 297 16.74 -48.08 3.95
C VAL A 297 16.92 -47.25 5.22
N SER A 298 17.64 -46.12 5.11
CA SER A 298 17.84 -45.20 6.22
C SER A 298 16.53 -44.53 6.66
N ASN A 299 16.54 -43.91 7.83
CA ASN A 299 15.53 -42.89 8.13
C ASN A 299 15.62 -41.74 7.10
N PRO A 300 14.51 -41.05 6.80
CA PRO A 300 14.52 -39.94 5.86
C PRO A 300 15.14 -38.67 6.48
N THR A 301 15.90 -37.94 5.67
CA THR A 301 16.37 -36.59 5.99
C THR A 301 15.50 -35.57 5.27
N ALA A 302 14.90 -34.66 6.04
CA ALA A 302 14.08 -33.60 5.49
C ALA A 302 14.94 -32.50 4.84
N GLY A 303 14.46 -31.99 3.71
CA GLY A 303 14.99 -30.81 3.03
C GLY A 303 13.84 -30.01 2.40
N LYS A 304 14.18 -28.90 1.77
CA LYS A 304 13.21 -28.04 1.09
C LYS A 304 13.80 -27.50 -0.21
N THR A 305 13.00 -27.45 -1.26
CA THR A 305 13.38 -26.72 -2.48
C THR A 305 13.35 -25.22 -2.21
N PRO A 306 14.23 -24.42 -2.83
CA PRO A 306 14.19 -22.97 -2.70
C PRO A 306 12.90 -22.40 -3.31
N ALA A 307 12.61 -21.13 -2.99
CA ALA A 307 11.61 -20.37 -3.71
C ALA A 307 12.06 -20.16 -5.17
N ASP A 308 11.10 -20.05 -6.10
CA ASP A 308 11.41 -19.55 -7.43
C ASP A 308 11.76 -18.07 -7.34
N ALA A 309 12.65 -17.61 -8.23
CA ALA A 309 12.95 -16.19 -8.33
C ALA A 309 11.70 -15.44 -8.78
N ASP A 310 11.36 -14.38 -8.07
CA ASP A 310 10.31 -13.48 -8.52
C ASP A 310 10.80 -12.69 -9.73
N THR A 311 10.08 -12.84 -10.84
CA THR A 311 10.39 -12.22 -12.13
C THR A 311 9.24 -11.37 -12.65
N THR A 312 8.19 -11.19 -11.83
CA THR A 312 7.00 -10.44 -12.22
C THR A 312 7.19 -8.99 -11.83
N ALA A 313 7.23 -8.09 -12.81
CA ALA A 313 7.27 -6.66 -12.52
C ALA A 313 5.94 -6.19 -11.89
N PRO A 314 5.99 -5.16 -11.02
CA PRO A 314 4.78 -4.48 -10.57
C PRO A 314 4.01 -3.88 -11.74
N ASP A 315 2.70 -3.71 -11.56
CA ASP A 315 1.89 -2.88 -12.44
C ASP A 315 2.45 -1.45 -12.52
N ALA A 316 2.21 -0.78 -13.66
CA ALA A 316 2.64 0.60 -13.84
C ALA A 316 2.04 1.50 -12.75
N PRO A 317 2.83 2.39 -12.12
CA PRO A 317 2.32 3.30 -11.10
C PRO A 317 1.30 4.27 -11.72
N VAL A 318 0.26 4.63 -10.99
CA VAL A 318 -0.74 5.62 -11.41
C VAL A 318 -0.37 6.98 -10.84
N ILE A 319 -0.19 7.99 -11.69
CA ILE A 319 -0.07 9.39 -11.25
C ILE A 319 -1.48 9.95 -11.06
N SER A 320 -1.87 10.25 -9.83
CA SER A 320 -3.19 10.81 -9.51
C SER A 320 -3.20 12.34 -9.55
N SER A 321 -2.13 12.99 -9.11
CA SER A 321 -2.03 14.45 -9.11
C SER A 321 -0.58 14.91 -9.15
N VAL A 322 -0.35 16.08 -9.76
CA VAL A 322 0.91 16.82 -9.70
C VAL A 322 0.57 18.26 -9.31
N THR A 323 1.03 18.70 -8.14
CA THR A 323 0.81 20.05 -7.63
C THR A 323 2.13 20.77 -7.37
N GLY A 324 2.11 22.10 -7.30
CA GLY A 324 3.31 22.92 -7.09
C GLY A 324 3.64 23.83 -8.27
N ASN A 325 4.84 24.40 -8.28
CA ASN A 325 5.32 25.36 -9.27
C ASN A 325 6.86 25.30 -9.44
N SER A 326 7.40 25.97 -10.45
CA SER A 326 8.84 25.90 -10.77
C SER A 326 9.74 26.63 -9.77
N THR A 327 9.18 27.42 -8.86
CA THR A 327 9.93 28.13 -7.80
C THR A 327 10.05 27.27 -6.54
N ASP A 328 8.95 26.70 -6.07
CA ASP A 328 8.88 25.93 -4.82
C ASP A 328 9.10 24.41 -5.01
N GLY A 329 8.98 23.94 -6.26
CA GLY A 329 8.98 22.52 -6.60
C GLY A 329 7.57 21.93 -6.74
N TYR A 330 7.54 20.63 -7.03
CA TYR A 330 6.32 19.89 -7.31
C TYR A 330 6.16 18.70 -6.35
N THR A 331 4.92 18.27 -6.14
CA THR A 331 4.58 17.03 -5.43
C THR A 331 3.75 16.15 -6.37
N VAL A 332 4.26 14.95 -6.65
CA VAL A 332 3.58 13.93 -7.46
C VAL A 332 2.98 12.89 -6.52
N THR A 333 1.66 12.74 -6.53
CA THR A 333 0.96 11.71 -5.75
C THR A 333 0.31 10.68 -6.65
N GLY A 334 0.18 9.46 -6.14
CA GLY A 334 -0.31 8.35 -6.95
C GLY A 334 -0.39 7.04 -6.21
N THR A 335 -0.60 5.95 -6.95
CA THR A 335 -0.60 4.58 -6.42
C THR A 335 0.37 3.68 -7.17
N ALA A 336 0.95 2.70 -6.48
CA ALA A 336 1.81 1.65 -7.01
C ALA A 336 1.66 0.37 -6.16
N GLU A 337 2.38 -0.70 -6.50
CA GLU A 337 2.41 -1.90 -5.67
C GLU A 337 2.90 -1.56 -4.24
N PRO A 338 2.20 -1.98 -3.17
CA PRO A 338 2.61 -1.70 -1.79
C PRO A 338 4.06 -2.12 -1.49
N GLY A 339 4.85 -1.21 -0.91
CA GLY A 339 6.26 -1.46 -0.60
C GLY A 339 7.23 -1.32 -1.78
N SER A 340 6.75 -1.13 -3.01
CA SER A 340 7.60 -0.87 -4.18
C SER A 340 8.23 0.52 -4.13
N LYS A 341 9.43 0.67 -4.70
CA LYS A 341 10.11 1.96 -4.88
C LYS A 341 9.62 2.63 -6.16
N VAL A 342 8.97 3.78 -6.01
CA VAL A 342 8.52 4.63 -7.12
C VAL A 342 9.62 5.66 -7.42
N GLU A 343 10.02 5.73 -8.68
CA GLU A 343 10.94 6.74 -9.21
C GLU A 343 10.21 7.60 -10.24
N ILE A 344 10.41 8.92 -10.14
CA ILE A 344 10.00 9.89 -11.14
C ILE A 344 11.23 10.31 -11.93
N LYS A 345 11.13 10.25 -13.26
CA LYS A 345 12.21 10.55 -14.20
C LYS A 345 11.82 11.69 -15.13
N ASP A 346 12.81 12.47 -15.54
CA ASP A 346 12.65 13.49 -16.58
C ASP A 346 12.64 12.88 -17.99
N SER A 347 12.52 13.73 -19.01
CA SER A 347 12.52 13.33 -20.42
C SER A 347 13.86 12.74 -20.91
N THR A 348 14.95 12.93 -20.17
CA THR A 348 16.26 12.30 -20.45
C THR A 348 16.41 10.92 -19.81
N GLY A 349 15.46 10.54 -18.94
CA GLY A 349 15.49 9.30 -18.17
C GLY A 349 16.21 9.41 -16.82
N ALA A 350 16.64 10.61 -16.43
CA ALA A 350 17.29 10.82 -15.13
C ALA A 350 16.27 10.83 -14.00
N VAL A 351 16.57 10.18 -12.87
CA VAL A 351 15.71 10.18 -11.68
C VAL A 351 15.77 11.55 -11.02
N ILE A 352 14.61 12.21 -10.95
CA ILE A 352 14.43 13.55 -10.37
C ILE A 352 13.69 13.52 -9.03
N GLY A 353 13.17 12.37 -8.63
CA GLY A 353 12.60 12.12 -7.31
C GLY A 353 12.25 10.66 -7.11
N SER A 354 12.13 10.22 -5.86
CA SER A 354 11.69 8.86 -5.54
C SER A 354 11.02 8.78 -4.17
N ALA A 355 10.13 7.80 -4.00
CA ALA A 355 9.52 7.44 -2.72
C ALA A 355 9.20 5.94 -2.70
N THR A 356 8.80 5.42 -1.55
CA THR A 356 8.26 4.06 -1.43
C THR A 356 6.75 4.14 -1.29
N ALA A 357 6.02 3.29 -2.00
CA ALA A 357 4.57 3.18 -1.82
C ALA A 357 4.25 2.58 -0.45
N ASP A 358 3.29 3.17 0.26
CA ASP A 358 2.88 2.70 1.59
C ASP A 358 2.18 1.32 1.54
N GLY A 359 1.80 0.78 2.69
CA GLY A 359 1.12 -0.53 2.78
C GLY A 359 -0.26 -0.57 2.11
N SER A 360 -0.83 0.58 1.73
CA SER A 360 -2.05 0.70 0.93
C SER A 360 -1.78 1.03 -0.54
N GLY A 361 -0.50 1.11 -0.93
CA GLY A 361 -0.06 1.40 -2.30
C GLY A 361 0.04 2.89 -2.64
N ASN A 362 -0.19 3.82 -1.70
CA ASN A 362 -0.10 5.25 -2.02
C ASN A 362 1.35 5.73 -1.97
N TYR A 363 1.73 6.65 -2.87
CA TYR A 363 3.02 7.31 -2.83
C TYR A 363 2.88 8.83 -2.97
N SER A 364 3.90 9.55 -2.47
CA SER A 364 4.08 10.98 -2.64
C SER A 364 5.56 11.27 -2.88
N VAL A 365 5.89 11.87 -4.02
CA VAL A 365 7.27 12.20 -4.43
C VAL A 365 7.40 13.72 -4.57
N SER A 366 8.32 14.32 -3.83
CA SER A 366 8.70 15.72 -4.03
C SER A 366 9.75 15.85 -5.13
N LEU A 367 9.55 16.81 -6.03
CA LEU A 367 10.44 17.16 -7.13
C LEU A 367 10.95 18.59 -6.95
N PRO A 368 12.21 18.90 -7.33
CA PRO A 368 12.73 20.25 -7.26
C PRO A 368 12.10 21.17 -8.32
N GLY A 369 12.06 22.48 -8.03
CA GLY A 369 11.54 23.49 -8.97
C GLY A 369 12.29 23.54 -10.30
N SER A 370 13.57 23.13 -10.32
CA SER A 370 14.41 23.03 -11.51
C SER A 370 13.87 22.09 -12.60
N VAL A 371 12.87 21.25 -12.30
CA VAL A 371 12.13 20.46 -13.30
C VAL A 371 11.41 21.37 -14.30
N GLY A 372 10.94 22.54 -13.85
CA GLY A 372 10.24 23.52 -14.68
C GLY A 372 8.76 23.22 -14.89
N ALA A 373 8.04 24.26 -15.32
CA ALA A 373 6.63 24.20 -15.65
C ALA A 373 6.39 23.46 -16.97
N ASN A 374 5.25 22.77 -17.09
CA ASN A 374 4.90 21.99 -18.28
C ASN A 374 5.96 20.95 -18.69
N ALA A 375 6.76 20.43 -17.76
CA ALA A 375 7.79 19.44 -18.02
C ALA A 375 7.17 18.03 -18.08
N ASP A 376 7.57 17.24 -19.07
CA ASP A 376 7.17 15.83 -19.15
C ASP A 376 7.95 15.00 -18.13
N ILE A 377 7.23 14.17 -17.39
CA ILE A 377 7.79 13.26 -16.39
C ILE A 377 7.30 11.83 -16.64
N THR A 378 8.05 10.85 -16.15
CA THR A 378 7.64 9.44 -16.17
C THR A 378 7.80 8.81 -14.80
N ALA A 379 6.87 7.95 -14.40
CA ALA A 379 6.92 7.21 -13.14
C ALA A 379 7.14 5.72 -13.40
N THR A 380 8.04 5.08 -12.65
CA THR A 380 8.25 3.62 -12.66
C THR A 380 8.25 3.10 -11.22
N ALA A 381 7.73 1.90 -11.00
CA ALA A 381 7.81 1.21 -9.71
C ALA A 381 8.80 0.03 -9.80
N THR A 382 9.55 -0.22 -8.72
CA THR A 382 10.47 -1.37 -8.59
C THR A 382 10.09 -2.16 -7.34
N ASP A 383 9.79 -3.44 -7.48
CA ASP A 383 9.44 -4.31 -6.35
C ASP A 383 10.66 -4.69 -5.49
N ALA A 384 10.45 -5.53 -4.47
CA ALA A 384 11.53 -6.00 -3.59
C ALA A 384 12.51 -6.98 -4.25
N ALA A 385 12.09 -7.64 -5.33
CA ALA A 385 12.92 -8.56 -6.11
C ALA A 385 13.77 -7.82 -7.17
N GLY A 386 13.49 -6.54 -7.41
CA GLY A 386 14.19 -5.69 -8.37
C GLY A 386 13.55 -5.64 -9.75
N ASN A 387 12.33 -6.18 -9.93
CA ASN A 387 11.61 -6.09 -11.19
C ASN A 387 11.01 -4.68 -11.34
N VAL A 388 11.09 -4.13 -12.55
CA VAL A 388 10.69 -2.74 -12.83
C VAL A 388 9.44 -2.71 -13.71
N SER A 389 8.44 -1.92 -13.32
CA SER A 389 7.20 -1.74 -14.07
C SER A 389 7.43 -1.08 -15.44
N THR A 390 6.43 -1.13 -16.31
CA THR A 390 6.34 -0.19 -17.43
C THR A 390 6.16 1.25 -16.92
N PRO A 391 6.64 2.27 -17.65
CA PRO A 391 6.55 3.67 -17.21
C PRO A 391 5.15 4.27 -17.44
N THR A 392 4.74 5.16 -16.54
CA THR A 392 3.55 6.00 -16.68
C THR A 392 3.94 7.44 -16.97
N ALA A 393 3.37 8.03 -18.02
CA ALA A 393 3.62 9.43 -18.37
C ALA A 393 2.81 10.40 -17.50
N GLY A 394 3.40 11.53 -17.17
CA GLY A 394 2.76 12.66 -16.50
C GLY A 394 3.38 13.98 -16.94
N LYS A 395 2.87 15.10 -16.42
CA LYS A 395 3.38 16.43 -16.71
C LYS A 395 3.28 17.32 -15.48
N THR A 396 4.28 18.16 -15.23
CA THR A 396 4.14 19.23 -14.22
C THR A 396 3.16 20.29 -14.72
N PRO A 397 2.38 20.92 -13.82
CA PRO A 397 1.48 21.99 -14.21
C PRO A 397 2.23 23.22 -14.74
N ALA A 398 1.51 24.09 -15.46
CA ALA A 398 1.98 25.44 -15.74
C ALA A 398 2.10 26.22 -14.42
N ASP A 399 3.04 27.17 -14.36
CA ASP A 399 3.06 28.11 -13.24
C ASP A 399 1.87 29.06 -13.34
N ALA A 400 1.40 29.53 -12.18
CA ALA A 400 0.38 30.56 -12.14
C ALA A 400 0.92 31.85 -12.77
N ASP A 401 0.14 32.45 -13.66
CA ASP A 401 0.47 33.78 -14.17
C ASP A 401 0.26 34.81 -13.05
N THR A 402 1.35 35.47 -12.68
CA THR A 402 1.39 36.47 -11.61
C THR A 402 1.81 37.84 -12.13
N THR A 403 1.98 37.98 -13.46
CA THR A 403 2.42 39.21 -14.07
C THR A 403 1.22 40.10 -14.30
N ALA A 404 1.17 41.25 -13.63
CA ALA A 404 0.13 42.23 -13.90
C ALA A 404 0.30 42.89 -15.28
N PRO A 405 -0.81 43.29 -15.93
CA PRO A 405 -0.76 44.12 -17.13
C PRO A 405 -0.04 45.44 -16.86
N ASP A 406 0.55 46.02 -17.91
CA ASP A 406 0.98 47.42 -17.87
C ASP A 406 -0.20 48.34 -17.55
N ALA A 407 0.08 49.49 -16.92
CA ALA A 407 -0.94 50.49 -16.60
C ALA A 407 -1.67 50.95 -17.89
N PRO A 408 -3.01 51.04 -17.89
CA PRO A 408 -3.75 51.56 -19.04
C PRO A 408 -3.30 52.98 -19.40
N VAL A 409 -3.28 53.32 -20.68
CA VAL A 409 -3.02 54.68 -21.15
C VAL A 409 -4.34 55.32 -21.53
N ILE A 410 -4.67 56.46 -20.92
CA ILE A 410 -5.81 57.28 -21.32
C ILE A 410 -5.37 58.19 -22.48
N THR A 411 -5.97 58.02 -23.65
CA THR A 411 -5.66 58.81 -24.86
C THR A 411 -6.60 59.97 -25.10
N GLY A 412 -7.85 59.88 -24.60
CA GLY A 412 -8.83 60.95 -24.74
C GLY A 412 -10.04 60.76 -23.85
N ILE A 413 -10.59 61.88 -23.37
CA ILE A 413 -11.85 61.93 -22.64
C ILE A 413 -12.74 62.98 -23.31
N THR A 414 -13.88 62.56 -23.85
CA THR A 414 -14.84 63.43 -24.55
C THR A 414 -16.21 63.32 -23.91
N GLY A 415 -16.99 64.42 -23.90
CA GLY A 415 -18.32 64.45 -23.30
C GLY A 415 -18.49 65.63 -22.34
N ASN A 416 -19.54 65.60 -21.53
CA ASN A 416 -19.88 66.64 -20.56
C ASN A 416 -20.60 66.05 -19.33
N SER A 417 -20.78 66.84 -18.29
CA SER A 417 -21.36 66.39 -17.02
C SER A 417 -22.87 66.07 -17.09
N THR A 418 -23.56 66.49 -18.15
CA THR A 418 -24.99 66.20 -18.34
C THR A 418 -25.20 64.87 -19.06
N ASP A 419 -24.50 64.65 -20.18
CA ASP A 419 -24.66 63.47 -21.05
C ASP A 419 -23.73 62.31 -20.67
N GLY A 420 -22.69 62.59 -19.88
CA GLY A 420 -21.63 61.64 -19.54
C GLY A 420 -20.38 61.80 -20.40
N TYR A 421 -19.41 60.93 -20.14
CA TYR A 421 -18.09 60.95 -20.79
C TYR A 421 -17.79 59.62 -21.47
N VAL A 422 -16.93 59.67 -22.48
CA VAL A 422 -16.31 58.50 -23.10
C VAL A 422 -14.80 58.60 -22.88
N VAL A 423 -14.25 57.64 -22.16
CA VAL A 423 -12.80 57.51 -21.90
C VAL A 423 -12.24 56.48 -22.88
N THR A 424 -11.31 56.92 -23.72
CA THR A 424 -10.64 56.06 -24.72
C THR A 424 -9.16 55.91 -24.39
N GLY A 425 -8.59 54.76 -24.71
CA GLY A 425 -7.21 54.47 -24.34
C GLY A 425 -6.71 53.12 -24.83
N THR A 426 -5.54 52.73 -24.35
CA THR A 426 -4.93 51.43 -24.61
C THR A 426 -4.60 50.67 -23.32
N ALA A 427 -4.74 49.35 -23.32
CA ALA A 427 -4.35 48.44 -22.24
C ALA A 427 -3.91 47.09 -22.86
N GLU A 428 -3.50 46.13 -22.03
CA GLU A 428 -3.21 44.77 -22.52
C GLU A 428 -4.43 44.17 -23.25
N ALA A 429 -4.22 43.58 -24.43
CA ALA A 429 -5.29 43.03 -25.25
C ALA A 429 -6.09 41.96 -24.49
N GLY A 430 -7.43 42.08 -24.47
CA GLY A 430 -8.31 41.18 -23.73
C GLY A 430 -8.39 41.43 -22.22
N SER A 431 -7.60 42.36 -21.66
CA SER A 431 -7.72 42.75 -20.24
C SER A 431 -9.00 43.58 -19.98
N LYS A 432 -9.54 43.46 -18.77
CA LYS A 432 -10.67 44.26 -18.29
C LYS A 432 -10.17 45.59 -17.75
N VAL A 433 -10.54 46.69 -18.40
CA VAL A 433 -10.26 48.05 -17.94
C VAL A 433 -11.41 48.55 -17.07
N GLU A 434 -11.09 49.01 -15.87
CA GLU A 434 -12.03 49.66 -14.95
C GLU A 434 -11.62 51.12 -14.74
N ILE A 435 -12.60 52.02 -14.81
CA ILE A 435 -12.46 53.43 -14.44
C ILE A 435 -13.09 53.63 -13.07
N LYS A 436 -12.35 54.23 -12.15
CA LYS A 436 -12.74 54.46 -10.75
C LYS A 436 -12.76 55.95 -10.43
N ASP A 437 -13.66 56.35 -9.55
CA ASP A 437 -13.70 57.70 -9.00
C ASP A 437 -12.64 57.90 -7.90
N SER A 438 -12.59 59.11 -7.33
CA SER A 438 -11.66 59.46 -6.25
C SER A 438 -11.87 58.70 -4.93
N THR A 439 -13.02 58.03 -4.76
CA THR A 439 -13.29 57.15 -3.62
C THR A 439 -12.84 55.71 -3.86
N GLY A 440 -12.44 55.38 -5.10
CA GLY A 440 -12.07 54.05 -5.54
C GLY A 440 -13.24 53.21 -6.06
N ALA A 441 -14.44 53.76 -6.18
CA ALA A 441 -15.60 53.05 -6.70
C ALA A 441 -15.53 52.94 -8.23
N VAL A 442 -15.84 51.76 -8.79
CA VAL A 442 -15.88 51.56 -10.24
C VAL A 442 -17.09 52.28 -10.82
N ILE A 443 -16.83 53.25 -11.70
CA ILE A 443 -17.83 54.10 -12.37
C ILE A 443 -18.00 53.76 -13.86
N GLY A 444 -17.16 52.88 -14.39
CA GLY A 444 -17.28 52.33 -15.74
C GLY A 444 -16.28 51.20 -15.97
N SER A 445 -16.55 50.33 -16.94
CA SER A 445 -15.59 49.30 -17.34
C SER A 445 -15.79 48.88 -18.79
N ALA A 446 -14.73 48.36 -19.42
CA ALA A 446 -14.74 47.75 -20.74
C ALA A 446 -13.64 46.68 -20.82
N THR A 447 -13.62 45.91 -21.91
CA THR A 447 -12.51 45.00 -22.23
C THR A 447 -11.71 45.61 -23.37
N ALA A 448 -10.39 45.62 -23.27
CA ALA A 448 -9.53 46.04 -24.36
C ALA A 448 -9.63 45.05 -25.53
N ASP A 449 -9.72 45.56 -26.76
CA ASP A 449 -9.83 44.74 -27.96
C ASP A 449 -8.53 43.97 -28.26
N GLY A 450 -8.52 43.14 -29.31
CA GLY A 450 -7.33 42.36 -29.71
C GLY A 450 -6.12 43.19 -30.14
N SER A 451 -6.29 44.50 -30.35
CA SER A 451 -5.22 45.48 -30.61
C SER A 451 -4.88 46.32 -29.36
N GLY A 452 -5.52 46.04 -28.22
CA GLY A 452 -5.31 46.74 -26.96
C GLY A 452 -6.13 48.02 -26.78
N ASN A 453 -7.02 48.40 -27.69
CA ASN A 453 -7.81 49.63 -27.55
C ASN A 453 -9.02 49.40 -26.64
N TYR A 454 -9.37 50.40 -25.81
CA TYR A 454 -10.59 50.38 -25.01
C TYR A 454 -11.37 51.69 -25.13
N SER A 455 -12.69 51.60 -24.91
CA SER A 455 -13.61 52.73 -24.80
C SER A 455 -14.59 52.47 -23.66
N VAL A 456 -14.59 53.32 -22.64
CA VAL A 456 -15.46 53.21 -21.46
C VAL A 456 -16.41 54.40 -21.40
N ASN A 457 -17.71 54.12 -21.35
CA ASN A 457 -18.72 55.13 -21.09
C ASN A 457 -18.87 55.37 -19.59
N LEU A 458 -18.86 56.64 -19.18
CA LEU A 458 -19.10 57.10 -17.82
C LEU A 458 -20.40 57.89 -17.75
N PRO A 459 -21.19 57.78 -16.66
CA PRO A 459 -22.41 58.55 -16.49
C PRO A 459 -22.13 60.04 -16.23
N GLY A 460 -23.10 60.92 -16.54
CA GLY A 460 -22.99 62.36 -16.26
C GLY A 460 -22.78 62.70 -14.78
N SER A 461 -23.24 61.84 -13.86
CA SER A 461 -23.06 62.00 -12.41
C SER A 461 -21.60 62.08 -11.94
N VAL A 462 -20.63 61.75 -12.80
CA VAL A 462 -19.19 61.95 -12.52
C VAL A 462 -18.84 63.43 -12.37
N GLY A 463 -19.55 64.33 -13.05
CA GLY A 463 -19.31 65.77 -12.97
C GLY A 463 -18.16 66.27 -13.86
N ALA A 464 -18.09 67.59 -14.02
CA ALA A 464 -17.00 68.28 -14.73
C ALA A 464 -15.75 68.37 -13.85
N ASN A 465 -14.56 68.33 -14.46
CA ASN A 465 -13.28 68.42 -13.75
C ASN A 465 -13.09 67.35 -12.65
N ALA A 466 -13.68 66.17 -12.80
CA ALA A 466 -13.60 65.09 -11.82
C ALA A 466 -12.32 64.27 -12.03
N ASP A 467 -11.62 63.94 -10.94
CA ASP A 467 -10.47 63.05 -10.98
C ASP A 467 -10.92 61.60 -11.08
N ILE A 468 -10.31 60.85 -12.01
CA ILE A 468 -10.59 59.43 -12.24
C ILE A 468 -9.28 58.64 -12.28
N THR A 469 -9.38 57.33 -12.06
CA THR A 469 -8.25 56.40 -12.23
C THR A 469 -8.66 55.23 -13.12
N ALA A 470 -7.73 54.72 -13.94
CA ALA A 470 -7.93 53.55 -14.78
C ALA A 470 -7.00 52.41 -14.35
N THR A 471 -7.53 51.19 -14.23
CA THR A 471 -6.76 49.96 -13.97
C THR A 471 -7.15 48.88 -14.98
N ALA A 472 -6.21 48.03 -15.38
CA ALA A 472 -6.46 46.83 -16.17
C ALA A 472 -6.33 45.57 -15.31
N THR A 473 -7.16 44.57 -15.58
CA THR A 473 -7.07 43.23 -15.00
C THR A 473 -6.95 42.21 -16.12
N ASP A 474 -5.89 41.41 -16.12
CA ASP A 474 -5.68 40.36 -17.13
C ASP A 474 -6.63 39.15 -16.92
N ALA A 475 -6.48 38.11 -17.74
CA ALA A 475 -7.28 36.89 -17.63
C ALA A 475 -6.95 36.04 -16.40
N ALA A 476 -5.75 36.18 -15.83
CA ALA A 476 -5.32 35.48 -14.62
C ALA A 476 -5.80 36.21 -13.33
N GLY A 477 -6.31 37.43 -13.46
CA GLY A 477 -6.82 38.25 -12.36
C GLY A 477 -5.78 39.22 -11.78
N ASN A 478 -4.60 39.35 -12.38
CA ASN A 478 -3.59 40.30 -11.93
C ASN A 478 -4.00 41.73 -12.33
N VAL A 479 -3.79 42.70 -11.44
CA VAL A 479 -4.24 44.09 -11.61
C VAL A 479 -3.06 45.03 -11.83
N SER A 480 -3.14 45.88 -12.85
CA SER A 480 -2.12 46.88 -13.16
C SER A 480 -2.00 47.93 -12.06
N THR A 481 -0.93 48.73 -12.12
CA THR A 481 -0.91 50.03 -11.45
C THR A 481 -1.95 50.98 -12.06
N PRO A 482 -2.48 51.95 -11.30
CA PRO A 482 -3.51 52.87 -11.79
C PRO A 482 -2.93 54.02 -12.60
N THR A 483 -3.65 54.44 -13.64
CA THR A 483 -3.38 55.67 -14.41
C THR A 483 -4.38 56.75 -14.04
N ALA A 484 -3.89 57.95 -13.69
CA ALA A 484 -4.74 59.09 -13.37
C ALA A 484 -5.27 59.78 -14.64
N GLY A 485 -6.51 60.26 -14.58
CA GLY A 485 -7.14 61.10 -15.61
C GLY A 485 -8.07 62.13 -14.97
N LYS A 486 -8.57 63.07 -15.77
CA LYS A 486 -9.51 64.10 -15.33
C LYS A 486 -10.57 64.36 -16.41
N THR A 487 -11.85 64.35 -16.05
CA THR A 487 -12.91 64.72 -16.99
C THR A 487 -12.79 66.20 -17.37
N PRO A 488 -13.12 66.59 -18.62
CA PRO A 488 -13.02 67.98 -19.05
C PRO A 488 -14.02 68.87 -18.29
N ALA A 489 -13.82 70.18 -18.37
CA ALA A 489 -14.83 71.15 -17.99
C ALA A 489 -16.00 71.12 -18.97
N ASP A 490 -17.20 71.47 -18.52
CA ASP A 490 -18.33 71.68 -19.43
C ASP A 490 -18.09 72.90 -20.31
N ALA A 491 -18.63 72.87 -21.52
CA ALA A 491 -18.62 74.03 -22.39
C ALA A 491 -19.47 75.16 -21.77
N ASP A 492 -18.94 76.37 -21.76
CA ASP A 492 -19.72 77.54 -21.36
C ASP A 492 -20.73 77.87 -22.46
N THR A 493 -22.01 77.77 -22.11
CA THR A 493 -23.14 78.01 -23.01
C THR A 493 -24.00 79.19 -22.55
N THR A 494 -23.58 79.92 -21.52
CA THR A 494 -24.34 81.03 -20.96
C THR A 494 -23.98 82.31 -21.69
N ALA A 495 -24.94 82.89 -22.41
CA ALA A 495 -24.72 84.20 -23.02
C ALA A 495 -24.61 85.33 -21.98
N PRO A 496 -23.82 86.39 -22.25
CA PRO A 496 -23.84 87.61 -21.45
C PRO A 496 -25.24 88.22 -21.40
N ASP A 497 -25.52 88.98 -20.34
CA ASP A 497 -26.67 89.88 -20.32
C ASP A 497 -26.61 90.90 -21.46
N ALA A 498 -27.77 91.38 -21.92
CA ALA A 498 -27.85 92.39 -22.97
C ALA A 498 -27.09 93.68 -22.55
N PRO A 499 -26.27 94.29 -23.43
CA PRO A 499 -25.60 95.56 -23.14
C PRO A 499 -26.61 96.64 -22.77
N VAL A 500 -26.32 97.47 -21.78
CA VAL A 500 -27.10 98.68 -21.49
C VAL A 500 -26.49 99.84 -22.25
N ILE A 501 -27.28 100.64 -22.96
CA ILE A 501 -26.85 101.92 -23.54
C ILE A 501 -27.16 103.03 -22.53
N THR A 502 -26.14 103.72 -22.03
CA THR A 502 -26.29 104.81 -21.05
C THR A 502 -26.29 106.19 -21.71
N GLY A 503 -25.71 106.31 -22.90
CA GLY A 503 -25.67 107.58 -23.63
C GLY A 503 -25.25 107.41 -25.08
N ILE A 504 -25.82 108.25 -25.94
CA ILE A 504 -25.37 108.41 -27.33
C ILE A 504 -25.18 109.91 -27.54
N THR A 505 -23.95 110.31 -27.87
CA THR A 505 -23.58 111.72 -28.10
C THR A 505 -22.93 111.86 -29.47
N GLY A 506 -22.93 113.07 -30.05
CA GLY A 506 -22.41 113.33 -31.39
C GLY A 506 -23.48 113.76 -32.38
N ASN A 507 -23.14 113.78 -33.68
CA ASN A 507 -23.99 114.24 -34.77
C ASN A 507 -23.62 113.52 -36.09
N SER A 508 -24.44 113.69 -37.14
CA SER A 508 -24.26 112.98 -38.41
C SER A 508 -23.03 113.43 -39.22
N THR A 509 -22.40 114.54 -38.86
CA THR A 509 -21.18 115.06 -39.51
C THR A 509 -19.92 114.48 -38.87
N ASP A 510 -19.84 114.51 -37.53
CA ASP A 510 -18.64 114.13 -36.76
C ASP A 510 -18.67 112.65 -36.32
N GLY A 511 -19.83 111.99 -36.40
CA GLY A 511 -20.05 110.65 -35.87
C GLY A 511 -20.67 110.66 -34.48
N TYR A 512 -20.90 109.46 -33.95
CA TYR A 512 -21.53 109.24 -32.66
C TYR A 512 -20.63 108.44 -31.72
N VAL A 513 -20.75 108.67 -30.42
CA VAL A 513 -20.16 107.82 -29.38
C VAL A 513 -21.28 107.22 -28.56
N VAL A 514 -21.35 105.88 -28.57
CA VAL A 514 -22.28 105.08 -27.78
C VAL A 514 -21.56 104.59 -26.54
N THR A 515 -21.99 105.02 -25.37
CA THR A 515 -21.46 104.55 -24.08
C THR A 515 -22.48 103.67 -23.38
N GLY A 516 -22.00 102.73 -22.59
CA GLY A 516 -22.87 101.79 -21.89
C GLY A 516 -22.14 100.81 -20.98
N THR A 517 -22.87 99.79 -20.52
CA THR A 517 -22.31 98.68 -19.73
C THR A 517 -22.64 97.32 -20.34
N ALA A 518 -21.73 96.36 -20.27
CA ALA A 518 -21.92 94.96 -20.66
C ALA A 518 -21.10 94.05 -19.72
N GLU A 519 -21.15 92.72 -19.90
CA GLU A 519 -20.28 91.81 -19.14
C GLU A 519 -18.80 92.16 -19.35
N ALA A 520 -18.02 92.21 -18.26
CA ALA A 520 -16.61 92.59 -18.30
C ALA A 520 -15.81 91.68 -19.23
N GLY A 521 -15.03 92.25 -20.14
CA GLY A 521 -14.25 91.51 -21.13
C GLY A 521 -15.04 91.00 -22.34
N SER A 522 -16.38 91.15 -22.37
CA SER A 522 -17.19 90.80 -23.54
C SER A 522 -16.99 91.80 -24.69
N LYS A 523 -17.09 91.33 -25.94
CA LYS A 523 -17.07 92.15 -27.14
C LYS A 523 -18.46 92.71 -27.41
N VAL A 524 -18.62 94.03 -27.31
CA VAL A 524 -19.85 94.75 -27.67
C VAL A 524 -19.79 95.14 -29.14
N GLU A 525 -20.81 94.76 -29.90
CA GLU A 525 -21.02 95.16 -31.29
C GLU A 525 -22.28 96.02 -31.40
N ILE A 526 -22.17 97.15 -32.11
CA ILE A 526 -23.30 97.99 -32.49
C ILE A 526 -23.62 97.71 -33.95
N LYS A 527 -24.89 97.43 -34.24
CA LYS A 527 -25.42 97.08 -35.55
C LYS A 527 -26.47 98.08 -36.01
N ASP A 528 -26.52 98.35 -37.30
CA ASP A 528 -27.59 99.15 -37.92
C ASP A 528 -28.90 98.34 -38.08
N SER A 529 -29.94 98.96 -38.64
CA SER A 529 -31.24 98.34 -38.89
C SER A 529 -31.21 97.20 -39.92
N THR A 530 -30.12 97.06 -40.70
CA THR A 530 -29.91 95.95 -41.63
C THR A 530 -29.18 94.76 -40.97
N GLY A 531 -28.69 94.95 -39.74
CA GLY A 531 -27.91 93.97 -38.98
C GLY A 531 -26.40 94.03 -39.24
N ALA A 532 -25.91 95.02 -40.00
CA ALA A 532 -24.48 95.19 -40.26
C ALA A 532 -23.79 95.81 -39.04
N VAL A 533 -22.62 95.28 -38.66
CA VAL A 533 -21.80 95.83 -37.56
C VAL A 533 -21.20 97.16 -38.02
N ILE A 534 -21.60 98.25 -37.34
CA ILE A 534 -21.19 99.63 -37.61
C ILE A 534 -20.18 100.16 -36.57
N GLY A 535 -19.95 99.42 -35.50
CA GLY A 535 -18.90 99.69 -34.53
C GLY A 535 -18.77 98.56 -33.51
N SER A 536 -17.63 98.47 -32.84
CA SER A 536 -17.42 97.50 -31.76
C SER A 536 -16.40 97.96 -30.75
N ALA A 537 -16.51 97.51 -29.51
CA ALA A 537 -15.52 97.68 -28.45
C ALA A 537 -15.53 96.48 -27.50
N THR A 538 -14.52 96.33 -26.65
CA THR A 538 -14.55 95.37 -25.54
C THR A 538 -14.94 96.12 -24.27
N ALA A 539 -15.86 95.57 -23.47
CA ALA A 539 -16.17 96.12 -22.16
C ALA A 539 -14.97 95.96 -21.22
N ASP A 540 -14.64 97.01 -20.46
CA ASP A 540 -13.51 96.98 -19.53
C ASP A 540 -13.76 96.05 -18.33
N SER A 541 -12.78 95.93 -17.43
CA SER A 541 -12.88 95.08 -16.23
C SER A 541 -14.00 95.51 -15.27
N SER A 542 -14.53 96.71 -15.42
CA SER A 542 -15.67 97.23 -14.67
C SER A 542 -16.99 97.15 -15.47
N GLY A 543 -16.96 96.55 -16.66
CA GLY A 543 -18.12 96.36 -17.53
C GLY A 543 -18.48 97.58 -18.38
N ASN A 544 -17.70 98.67 -18.40
CA ASN A 544 -18.02 99.85 -19.21
C ASN A 544 -17.52 99.69 -20.64
N TYR A 545 -18.28 100.18 -21.62
CA TYR A 545 -17.85 100.26 -23.01
C TYR A 545 -18.11 101.64 -23.61
N SER A 546 -17.31 101.98 -24.64
CA SER A 546 -17.48 103.16 -25.47
C SER A 546 -17.17 102.78 -26.93
N VAL A 547 -18.18 102.90 -27.80
CA VAL A 547 -18.09 102.57 -29.23
C VAL A 547 -18.23 103.85 -30.04
N SER A 548 -17.24 104.14 -30.89
CA SER A 548 -17.33 105.21 -31.88
C SER A 548 -18.00 104.70 -33.15
N LEU A 549 -18.98 105.46 -33.66
CA LEU A 549 -19.71 105.19 -34.88
C LEU A 549 -19.46 106.31 -35.91
N PRO A 550 -19.39 105.99 -37.21
CA PRO A 550 -19.21 107.01 -38.25
C PRO A 550 -20.46 107.88 -38.43
N GLY A 551 -20.28 109.13 -38.90
CA GLY A 551 -21.39 110.05 -39.19
C GLY A 551 -22.38 109.52 -40.24
N SER A 552 -21.94 108.62 -41.12
CA SER A 552 -22.77 107.95 -42.12
C SER A 552 -23.92 107.12 -41.55
N VAL A 553 -23.94 106.83 -40.25
CA VAL A 553 -25.10 106.23 -39.56
C VAL A 553 -26.33 107.13 -39.65
N GLY A 554 -26.14 108.46 -39.67
CA GLY A 554 -27.21 109.45 -39.80
C GLY A 554 -27.93 109.77 -38.49
N ALA A 555 -28.65 110.89 -38.50
CA ALA A 555 -29.46 111.36 -37.39
C ALA A 555 -30.75 110.54 -37.24
N ASN A 556 -31.21 110.34 -35.99
CA ASN A 556 -32.41 109.57 -35.67
C ASN A 556 -32.40 108.12 -36.19
N ALA A 557 -31.22 107.53 -36.40
CA ALA A 557 -31.05 106.18 -36.87
C ALA A 557 -31.22 105.17 -35.72
N ASP A 558 -31.93 104.08 -36.00
CA ASP A 558 -32.09 102.98 -35.03
C ASP A 558 -30.85 102.08 -35.07
N ILE A 559 -30.33 101.76 -33.89
CA ILE A 559 -29.17 100.89 -33.69
C ILE A 559 -29.51 99.77 -32.70
N THR A 560 -28.76 98.67 -32.77
CA THR A 560 -28.82 97.59 -31.79
C THR A 560 -27.44 97.28 -31.24
N ALA A 561 -27.35 96.92 -29.96
CA ALA A 561 -26.12 96.54 -29.28
C ALA A 561 -26.21 95.08 -28.80
N THR A 562 -25.19 94.26 -29.08
CA THR A 562 -25.05 92.89 -28.55
C THR A 562 -23.68 92.72 -27.91
N ALA A 563 -23.58 91.91 -26.85
CA ALA A 563 -22.32 91.48 -26.26
C ALA A 563 -22.01 90.03 -26.66
N THR A 564 -20.74 89.70 -26.81
CA THR A 564 -20.25 88.33 -27.03
C THR A 564 -19.16 88.03 -26.00
N ASP A 565 -19.36 86.99 -25.19
CA ASP A 565 -18.38 86.58 -24.18
C ASP A 565 -17.13 85.92 -24.82
N ALA A 566 -16.22 85.44 -23.96
CA ALA A 566 -15.01 84.75 -24.41
C ALA A 566 -15.27 83.35 -25.00
N ALA A 567 -16.38 82.71 -24.62
CA ALA A 567 -16.82 81.40 -25.14
C ALA A 567 -17.54 81.53 -26.50
N GLY A 568 -17.86 82.75 -26.92
CA GLY A 568 -18.55 83.06 -28.17
C GLY A 568 -20.07 83.12 -28.05
N ASN A 569 -20.64 83.04 -26.84
CA ASN A 569 -22.07 83.16 -26.63
C ASN A 569 -22.49 84.63 -26.80
N VAL A 570 -23.61 84.87 -27.50
CA VAL A 570 -24.08 86.22 -27.86
C VAL A 570 -25.33 86.58 -27.06
N SER A 571 -25.33 87.76 -26.45
CA SER A 571 -26.47 88.30 -25.70
C SER A 571 -27.69 88.54 -26.58
N THR A 572 -28.84 88.77 -25.94
CA THR A 572 -29.97 89.43 -26.61
C THR A 572 -29.61 90.89 -26.95
N PRO A 573 -30.21 91.48 -28.01
CA PRO A 573 -29.89 92.84 -28.44
C PRO A 573 -30.60 93.92 -27.61
N THR A 574 -29.91 95.02 -27.36
CA THR A 574 -30.49 96.27 -26.81
C THR A 574 -30.67 97.29 -27.90
N THR A 575 -31.84 97.95 -27.96
CA THR A 575 -32.13 98.98 -28.97
C THR A 575 -31.70 100.37 -28.50
N GLY A 576 -31.24 101.20 -29.42
CA GLY A 576 -30.90 102.61 -29.21
C GLY A 576 -31.22 103.44 -30.45
N LYS A 577 -31.15 104.77 -30.32
CA LYS A 577 -31.40 105.71 -31.43
C LYS A 577 -30.39 106.85 -31.39
N THR A 578 -29.75 107.16 -32.52
CA THR A 578 -28.83 108.30 -32.60
C THR A 578 -29.59 109.62 -32.44
N PRO A 579 -29.01 110.66 -31.78
CA PRO A 579 -29.64 111.96 -31.65
C PRO A 579 -29.96 112.62 -33.01
N ALA A 580 -30.93 113.54 -33.00
CA ALA A 580 -31.11 114.48 -34.09
C ALA A 580 -29.91 115.45 -34.18
N ASP A 581 -29.58 115.93 -35.38
CA ASP A 581 -28.59 117.00 -35.53
C ASP A 581 -29.13 118.32 -34.97
N ALA A 582 -28.23 119.13 -34.42
CA ALA A 582 -28.59 120.48 -33.98
C ALA A 582 -29.02 121.31 -35.20
N ASP A 583 -30.17 121.98 -35.08
CA ASP A 583 -30.58 122.95 -36.09
C ASP A 583 -29.64 124.16 -36.03
N THR A 584 -28.90 124.36 -37.11
CA THR A 584 -27.94 125.47 -37.28
C THR A 584 -28.38 126.45 -38.37
N THR A 585 -29.57 126.25 -38.93
CA THR A 585 -30.12 127.14 -39.95
C THR A 585 -30.57 128.42 -39.27
N ALA A 586 -29.94 129.54 -39.63
CA ALA A 586 -30.39 130.84 -39.16
C ALA A 586 -31.80 131.12 -39.74
N PRO A 587 -32.71 131.74 -38.97
CA PRO A 587 -34.02 132.05 -39.50
C PRO A 587 -33.97 132.95 -40.72
N ASP A 588 -34.91 132.78 -41.65
CA ASP A 588 -35.03 133.69 -42.80
C ASP A 588 -35.21 135.15 -42.34
N ALA A 589 -34.54 136.07 -43.04
CA ALA A 589 -34.60 137.49 -42.72
C ALA A 589 -36.07 138.01 -42.78
N PRO A 590 -36.54 138.76 -41.77
CA PRO A 590 -37.90 139.26 -41.76
C PRO A 590 -38.11 140.29 -42.88
N VAL A 591 -39.24 140.19 -43.59
CA VAL A 591 -39.62 141.09 -44.68
C VAL A 591 -40.67 142.07 -44.20
N ILE A 592 -40.44 143.37 -44.34
CA ILE A 592 -41.45 144.41 -44.09
C ILE A 592 -42.32 144.57 -45.33
N THR A 593 -43.62 144.34 -45.20
CA THR A 593 -44.61 144.45 -46.29
C THR A 593 -45.44 145.73 -46.23
N GLY A 594 -45.39 146.46 -45.11
CA GLY A 594 -46.01 147.78 -45.03
C GLY A 594 -45.71 148.49 -43.72
N ILE A 595 -45.60 149.82 -43.80
CA ILE A 595 -45.53 150.68 -42.62
C ILE A 595 -46.65 151.71 -42.76
N THR A 596 -47.55 151.75 -41.78
CA THR A 596 -48.68 152.69 -41.74
C THR A 596 -48.70 153.39 -40.39
N GLY A 597 -49.10 154.66 -40.34
CA GLY A 597 -49.14 155.44 -39.11
C GLY A 597 -48.46 156.80 -39.25
N ASN A 598 -48.35 157.52 -38.14
CA ASN A 598 -47.72 158.84 -38.09
C ASN A 598 -47.08 159.05 -36.71
N SER A 599 -46.39 160.19 -36.52
CA SER A 599 -45.66 160.51 -35.29
C SER A 599 -46.55 160.68 -34.04
N THR A 600 -47.85 160.87 -34.20
CA THR A 600 -48.80 161.11 -33.11
C THR A 600 -49.51 159.82 -32.69
N ASP A 601 -49.87 158.97 -33.64
CA ASP A 601 -50.67 157.75 -33.42
C ASP A 601 -49.81 156.47 -33.33
N GLY A 602 -48.49 156.59 -33.58
CA GLY A 602 -47.55 155.47 -33.65
C GLY A 602 -47.48 154.83 -35.04
N TYR A 603 -46.43 154.05 -35.27
CA TYR A 603 -46.24 153.29 -36.51
C TYR A 603 -46.62 151.82 -36.28
N VAL A 604 -47.40 151.27 -37.22
CA VAL A 604 -47.65 149.84 -37.36
C VAL A 604 -46.79 149.32 -38.49
N VAL A 605 -45.89 148.39 -38.16
CA VAL A 605 -45.06 147.67 -39.13
C VAL A 605 -45.68 146.30 -39.38
N LYS A 606 -45.99 146.01 -40.64
CA LYS A 606 -46.45 144.70 -41.10
C LYS A 606 -45.31 144.01 -41.84
N GLY A 607 -45.20 142.70 -41.65
CA GLY A 607 -44.17 141.90 -42.28
C GLY A 607 -44.41 140.40 -42.11
N THR A 608 -43.52 139.60 -42.71
CA THR A 608 -43.44 138.15 -42.53
C THR A 608 -42.07 137.78 -41.96
N ALA A 609 -42.04 136.81 -41.06
CA ALA A 609 -40.81 136.23 -40.51
C ALA A 609 -41.03 134.72 -40.36
N GLU A 610 -39.94 133.97 -40.20
CA GLU A 610 -40.03 132.52 -39.98
C GLU A 610 -40.81 132.20 -38.69
N PRO A 611 -41.73 131.21 -38.68
CA PRO A 611 -42.49 130.84 -37.50
C PRO A 611 -41.59 130.51 -36.30
N GLY A 612 -41.88 131.10 -35.13
CA GLY A 612 -41.09 130.89 -33.91
C GLY A 612 -39.82 131.74 -33.80
N SER A 613 -39.43 132.48 -34.85
CA SER A 613 -38.33 133.45 -34.78
C SER A 613 -38.72 134.71 -33.97
N LYS A 614 -37.72 135.36 -33.36
CA LYS A 614 -37.90 136.65 -32.67
C LYS A 614 -37.64 137.79 -33.64
N VAL A 615 -38.63 138.67 -33.85
CA VAL A 615 -38.51 139.87 -34.69
C VAL A 615 -38.24 141.11 -33.82
N GLU A 616 -37.21 141.89 -34.15
CA GLU A 616 -36.90 143.16 -33.50
C GLU A 616 -36.97 144.32 -34.51
N ILE A 617 -37.70 145.39 -34.17
CA ILE A 617 -37.86 146.57 -35.03
C ILE A 617 -37.06 147.72 -34.41
N LYS A 618 -36.04 148.19 -35.13
CA LYS A 618 -35.16 149.28 -34.69
C LYS A 618 -35.38 150.54 -35.52
N ILE A 619 -35.79 151.62 -34.86
CA ILE A 619 -35.92 152.94 -35.51
C ILE A 619 -34.52 153.58 -35.58
N LEU A 620 -34.01 153.80 -36.79
CA LEU A 620 -32.75 154.49 -37.01
C LEU A 620 -32.98 156.02 -36.99
N PRO A 621 -32.18 156.82 -36.25
CA PRO A 621 -32.30 158.27 -36.28
C PRO A 621 -31.96 158.83 -37.68
N ALA A 622 -32.73 159.82 -38.13
CA ALA A 622 -32.58 160.41 -39.47
C ALA A 622 -31.18 161.03 -39.67
N PRO A 623 -30.50 160.78 -40.80
CA PRO A 623 -29.20 161.35 -41.08
C PRO A 623 -29.29 162.85 -41.41
N LEU A 624 -28.50 163.67 -40.70
CA LEU A 624 -28.31 165.11 -40.97
C LEU A 624 -27.58 165.28 -42.32
N LEU A 625 -28.16 165.98 -43.28
CA LEU A 625 -27.56 166.19 -44.61
C LEU A 625 -26.29 167.07 -44.56
N ALA A 626 -25.16 166.50 -44.97
CA ALA A 626 -24.08 167.18 -45.69
C ALA A 626 -23.39 166.18 -46.66
N LEU A 627 -23.32 166.53 -47.94
CA LEU A 627 -22.66 165.80 -49.06
C LEU A 627 -21.12 165.70 -48.86
N PRO A 628 -20.35 164.95 -49.69
CA PRO A 628 -20.58 163.67 -50.38
C PRO A 628 -19.43 162.64 -50.11
N GLN A 629 -19.59 161.41 -50.62
CA GLN A 629 -18.61 160.33 -50.83
C GLN A 629 -18.76 159.04 -49.99
N ARG A 630 -18.82 157.96 -50.78
CA ARG A 630 -18.27 156.61 -50.57
C ARG A 630 -18.69 155.78 -49.35
N MET A 631 -19.22 154.61 -49.76
CA MET A 631 -18.97 153.28 -49.21
C MET A 631 -19.61 152.89 -47.88
N VAL A 632 -19.72 151.57 -47.76
CA VAL A 632 -19.89 150.75 -46.55
C VAL A 632 -21.37 150.51 -46.24
N GLN A 633 -21.95 149.38 -46.68
CA GLN A 633 -21.79 148.03 -46.08
C GLN A 633 -22.21 148.07 -44.61
N ALA A 634 -23.23 147.30 -44.23
CA ALA A 634 -23.55 147.10 -42.83
C ALA A 634 -23.87 145.63 -42.60
N THR A 635 -23.16 145.08 -41.63
CA THR A 635 -23.05 143.67 -41.28
C THR A 635 -23.72 143.43 -39.92
N THR A 636 -24.16 142.17 -39.70
CA THR A 636 -24.33 141.43 -38.41
C THR A 636 -25.42 141.87 -37.42
N VAL A 637 -26.04 140.99 -36.61
CA VAL A 637 -25.56 139.74 -35.94
C VAL A 637 -26.54 138.59 -36.10
#